data_AF-A0AAJ4NQ62-F1
#
_entry.id   AF-A0AAJ4NQ62-F1
#
_cell.length_a   1.000
_cell.length_b   1.000
_cell.length_c   1.000
_cell.angle_alpha   90.00
_cell.angle_beta   90.00
_cell.angle_gamma   90.00
#
_symmetry.space_group_name_H-M   'P 1'
#
loop_
_entity.id
_entity.type
_entity.pdbx_description
1 polymer ?
#
loop_
_entity_poly.entity_id
_entity_poly.type
_entity_poly.pdbx_seq_one_letter_code
_entity_poly.pdbx_strand_id
1 'polypeptide(L)'
;MKLNKILITVSVLFIPIQFCYSFALTTGGQIKDMAQSYAEKKYNRQYKVERTYDRGLSVVLGEYVDTGWLSSKKVNECTVFVANQLDNNLVNANPTVPSIDGKYNVNSDNCGENILMPKIKKYIESNFIKNYYSLDTISLHLKISYNSSENYRDLERLSYKNKRTYEIFNQDNNWLLSAEEWFAKYKGQLKVKSIVIDIYNQPKNPMSMTKAIEFGYNLDSYLRYLTDSNNIQGLYIHVTSLSSQELKDKGGSKTKVELSKEHPRGVIYNYYFGIANAKNEPLTKSNIFEHAYLTDSNSETGYILVKDSKYYQPIEKILAKNKRY
;
A
#
# COMPACT_ATOMS: atom_id res chain seq x y z
N MET A 1 -27.33 -9.11 -60.75
CA MET A 1 -27.18 -10.26 -59.83
C MET A 1 -25.92 -10.25 -58.94
N LYS A 2 -24.76 -9.74 -59.38
CA LYS A 2 -23.53 -9.73 -58.55
C LYS A 2 -23.56 -8.74 -57.37
N LEU A 3 -24.18 -7.57 -57.53
CA LEU A 3 -24.24 -6.54 -56.49
C LEU A 3 -25.07 -6.95 -55.26
N ASN A 4 -26.26 -7.55 -55.48
CA ASN A 4 -27.13 -8.04 -54.41
C ASN A 4 -26.48 -9.17 -53.60
N LYS A 5 -25.68 -10.04 -54.23
CA LYS A 5 -24.92 -11.09 -53.51
C LYS A 5 -23.82 -10.51 -52.62
N ILE A 6 -23.12 -9.48 -53.07
CA ILE A 6 -22.09 -8.78 -52.27
C ILE A 6 -22.74 -8.06 -51.09
N LEU A 7 -23.86 -7.35 -51.30
CA LEU A 7 -24.61 -6.68 -50.23
C LEU A 7 -25.12 -7.65 -49.17
N ILE A 8 -25.71 -8.79 -49.57
CA ILE A 8 -26.14 -9.83 -48.64
C ILE A 8 -24.95 -10.40 -47.86
N THR A 9 -23.81 -10.63 -48.52
CA THR A 9 -22.61 -11.17 -47.86
C THR A 9 -22.01 -10.19 -46.85
N VAL A 10 -22.00 -8.88 -47.18
CA VAL A 10 -21.55 -7.81 -46.27
C VAL A 10 -22.51 -7.67 -45.08
N SER A 11 -23.83 -7.67 -45.32
CA SER A 11 -24.83 -7.63 -44.23
C SER A 11 -24.76 -8.87 -43.33
N VAL A 12 -24.52 -10.06 -43.89
CA VAL A 12 -24.32 -11.30 -43.12
C VAL A 12 -23.01 -11.32 -42.34
N LEU A 13 -21.99 -10.56 -42.75
CA LEU A 13 -20.74 -10.35 -41.99
C LEU A 13 -20.91 -9.34 -40.84
N PHE A 14 -21.76 -8.32 -41.01
CA PHE A 14 -22.04 -7.34 -39.96
C PHE A 14 -22.87 -7.91 -38.81
N ILE A 15 -23.78 -8.86 -39.06
CA ILE A 15 -24.61 -9.49 -38.02
C ILE A 15 -23.74 -10.17 -36.93
N PRO A 16 -22.77 -11.05 -37.24
CA PRO A 16 -21.86 -11.64 -36.25
C PRO A 16 -21.01 -10.60 -35.54
N ILE A 17 -20.53 -9.55 -36.24
CA ILE A 17 -19.73 -8.48 -35.62
C ILE A 17 -20.57 -7.72 -34.59
N GLN A 18 -21.80 -7.35 -34.93
CA GLN A 18 -22.74 -6.68 -34.03
C GLN A 18 -23.14 -7.57 -32.85
N PHE A 19 -23.28 -8.88 -33.07
CA PHE A 19 -23.59 -9.86 -32.03
C PHE A 19 -22.41 -10.07 -31.08
N CYS A 20 -21.19 -10.21 -31.60
CA CYS A 20 -19.96 -10.28 -30.80
C CYS A 20 -19.71 -9.00 -29.98
N TYR A 21 -19.97 -7.82 -30.56
CA TYR A 21 -19.89 -6.55 -29.83
C TYR A 21 -20.95 -6.45 -28.72
N SER A 22 -22.20 -6.80 -29.02
CA SER A 22 -23.28 -6.80 -28.04
C SER A 22 -23.01 -7.77 -26.89
N PHE A 23 -22.50 -8.98 -27.20
CA PHE A 23 -22.17 -10.00 -26.21
C PHE A 23 -20.99 -9.59 -25.31
N ALA A 24 -19.94 -8.99 -25.89
CA ALA A 24 -18.82 -8.46 -25.12
C ALA A 24 -19.24 -7.31 -24.18
N LEU A 25 -20.19 -6.47 -24.61
CA LEU A 25 -20.75 -5.38 -23.79
C LEU A 25 -21.65 -5.92 -22.67
N THR A 26 -22.46 -6.96 -22.92
CA THR A 26 -23.34 -7.56 -21.89
C THR A 26 -22.56 -8.31 -20.83
N THR A 27 -21.60 -9.16 -21.21
CA THR A 27 -20.78 -9.90 -20.23
C THR A 27 -19.91 -8.95 -19.39
N GLY A 28 -19.35 -7.90 -20.00
CA GLY A 28 -18.59 -6.88 -19.28
C GLY A 28 -19.44 -6.07 -18.30
N GLY A 29 -20.71 -5.80 -18.62
CA GLY A 29 -21.68 -5.20 -17.70
C GLY A 29 -22.01 -6.12 -16.53
N GLN A 30 -22.35 -7.38 -16.81
CA GLN A 30 -22.67 -8.38 -15.79
C GLN A 30 -21.52 -8.62 -14.80
N ILE A 31 -20.27 -8.65 -15.27
CA ILE A 31 -19.09 -8.82 -14.38
C ILE A 31 -18.96 -7.65 -13.40
N LYS A 32 -19.23 -6.42 -13.85
CA LYS A 32 -19.22 -5.23 -12.99
C LYS A 32 -20.31 -5.32 -11.92
N ASP A 33 -21.52 -5.67 -12.33
CA ASP A 33 -22.68 -5.79 -11.44
C ASP A 33 -22.46 -6.90 -10.39
N MET A 34 -21.91 -8.04 -10.80
CA MET A 34 -21.51 -9.13 -9.90
C MET A 34 -20.48 -8.67 -8.88
N ALA A 35 -19.40 -8.01 -9.32
CA ALA A 35 -18.32 -7.56 -8.46
C ALA A 35 -18.81 -6.52 -7.44
N GLN A 36 -19.63 -5.56 -7.89
CA GLN A 36 -20.26 -4.58 -7.03
C GLN A 36 -21.20 -5.27 -6.03
N SER A 37 -22.16 -6.07 -6.50
CA SER A 37 -23.13 -6.75 -5.63
C SER A 37 -22.46 -7.64 -4.59
N TYR A 38 -21.39 -8.35 -4.97
CA TYR A 38 -20.56 -9.11 -4.04
C TYR A 38 -19.99 -8.23 -2.93
N ALA A 39 -19.34 -7.13 -3.30
CA ALA A 39 -18.69 -6.25 -2.32
C ALA A 39 -19.71 -5.56 -1.42
N GLU A 40 -20.81 -5.08 -1.98
CA GLU A 40 -21.87 -4.41 -1.20
C GLU A 40 -22.51 -5.38 -0.21
N LYS A 41 -22.81 -6.61 -0.64
CA LYS A 41 -23.39 -7.65 0.23
C LYS A 41 -22.42 -8.13 1.32
N LYS A 42 -21.15 -8.33 0.98
CA LYS A 42 -20.14 -8.85 1.92
C LYS A 42 -19.72 -7.79 2.94
N TYR A 43 -19.45 -6.57 2.49
CA TYR A 43 -18.88 -5.51 3.33
C TYR A 43 -19.92 -4.55 3.90
N ASN A 44 -21.20 -4.69 3.50
CA ASN A 44 -22.32 -3.84 3.89
C ASN A 44 -22.00 -2.35 3.66
N ARG A 45 -21.56 -2.03 2.44
CA ARG A 45 -21.13 -0.70 1.99
C ARG A 45 -21.66 -0.43 0.59
N GLN A 46 -21.83 0.83 0.22
CA GLN A 46 -22.20 1.21 -1.14
C GLN A 46 -20.94 1.48 -1.96
N TYR A 47 -20.91 0.94 -3.17
CA TYR A 47 -19.77 1.09 -4.06
C TYR A 47 -20.21 1.59 -5.43
N LYS A 48 -19.33 2.32 -6.11
CA LYS A 48 -19.48 2.67 -7.51
C LYS A 48 -18.38 2.00 -8.32
N VAL A 49 -18.72 1.47 -9.48
CA VAL A 49 -17.72 0.94 -10.42
C VAL A 49 -16.93 2.11 -11.03
N GLU A 50 -15.64 2.14 -10.76
CA GLU A 50 -14.73 3.20 -11.19
C GLU A 50 -14.05 2.84 -12.51
N ARG A 51 -13.47 1.64 -12.55
CA ARG A 51 -12.63 1.17 -13.66
C ARG A 51 -12.67 -0.34 -13.74
N THR A 52 -12.37 -0.86 -14.92
CA THR A 52 -12.18 -2.29 -15.14
C THR A 52 -10.90 -2.53 -15.91
N TYR A 53 -10.13 -3.51 -15.48
CA TYR A 53 -8.94 -4.00 -16.17
C TYR A 53 -9.16 -5.44 -16.63
N ASP A 54 -8.25 -5.97 -17.44
CA ASP A 54 -8.23 -7.39 -17.81
C ASP A 54 -9.56 -7.88 -18.39
N ARG A 55 -10.15 -7.09 -19.31
CA ARG A 55 -11.47 -7.34 -19.93
C ARG A 55 -12.62 -7.48 -18.93
N GLY A 56 -12.53 -6.82 -17.78
CA GLY A 56 -13.55 -6.86 -16.73
C GLY A 56 -13.21 -7.76 -15.55
N LEU A 57 -12.18 -8.60 -15.65
CA LEU A 57 -11.82 -9.57 -14.60
C LEU A 57 -11.22 -8.91 -13.35
N SER A 58 -10.80 -7.65 -13.44
CA SER A 58 -10.38 -6.83 -12.30
C SER A 58 -11.27 -5.60 -12.25
N VAL A 59 -12.21 -5.55 -11.29
CA VAL A 59 -13.17 -4.45 -11.15
C VAL A 59 -12.77 -3.57 -9.98
N VAL A 60 -12.53 -2.29 -10.25
CA VAL A 60 -12.22 -1.28 -9.24
C VAL A 60 -13.50 -0.60 -8.79
N LEU A 61 -13.73 -0.62 -7.48
CA LEU A 61 -14.89 -0.10 -6.79
C LEU A 61 -14.49 1.08 -5.89
N GLY A 62 -15.14 2.23 -6.06
CA GLY A 62 -14.97 3.41 -5.22
C GLY A 62 -16.05 3.49 -4.16
N GLU A 63 -15.65 3.73 -2.91
CA GLU A 63 -16.57 4.09 -1.82
C GLU A 63 -16.65 5.61 -1.73
N TYR A 64 -17.87 6.13 -1.64
CA TYR A 64 -18.15 7.55 -1.58
C TYR A 64 -18.95 7.87 -0.31
N VAL A 65 -18.62 9.00 0.31
CA VAL A 65 -19.47 9.62 1.33
C VAL A 65 -19.94 10.96 0.83
N ASP A 66 -21.20 11.26 1.10
CA ASP A 66 -21.81 12.54 0.79
C ASP A 66 -21.17 13.64 1.63
N THR A 67 -20.76 14.72 0.96
CA THR A 67 -20.19 15.92 1.58
C THR A 67 -21.11 17.14 1.47
N GLY A 68 -22.33 16.95 0.95
CA GLY A 68 -23.35 17.99 0.79
C GLY A 68 -24.26 17.74 -0.41
N TRP A 69 -25.15 18.69 -0.69
CA TRP A 69 -26.25 18.56 -1.67
C TRP A 69 -25.81 18.07 -3.06
N LEU A 70 -24.60 18.39 -3.53
CA LEU A 70 -24.12 18.01 -4.86
C LEU A 70 -22.66 17.49 -4.88
N SER A 71 -22.10 17.16 -3.73
CA SER A 71 -20.70 16.72 -3.64
C SER A 71 -20.61 15.42 -2.87
N SER A 72 -19.86 14.48 -3.43
CA SER A 72 -19.42 13.29 -2.74
C SER A 72 -17.90 13.20 -2.82
N LYS A 73 -17.29 12.68 -1.76
CA LYS A 73 -15.86 12.46 -1.68
C LYS A 73 -15.59 10.98 -1.69
N LYS A 74 -14.76 10.55 -2.64
CA LYS A 74 -14.20 9.20 -2.63
C LYS A 74 -13.35 9.04 -1.38
N VAL A 75 -13.73 8.12 -0.50
CA VAL A 75 -13.01 7.82 0.73
C VAL A 75 -12.18 6.56 0.63
N ASN A 76 -12.57 5.66 -0.24
CA ASN A 76 -11.87 4.40 -0.41
C ASN A 76 -11.95 3.88 -1.84
N GLU A 77 -11.04 3.00 -2.17
CA GLU A 77 -11.08 2.21 -3.40
C GLU A 77 -10.68 0.79 -3.06
N CYS A 78 -11.40 -0.19 -3.63
CA CYS A 78 -10.98 -1.58 -3.60
C CYS A 78 -11.11 -2.22 -4.98
N THR A 79 -10.51 -3.39 -5.13
CA THR A 79 -10.54 -4.20 -6.35
C THR A 79 -11.11 -5.56 -6.02
N VAL A 80 -12.10 -5.97 -6.80
CA VAL A 80 -12.66 -7.31 -6.80
C VAL A 80 -12.15 -8.04 -8.05
N PHE A 81 -11.61 -9.24 -7.85
CA PHE A 81 -11.06 -10.08 -8.90
C PHE A 81 -12.05 -11.19 -9.24
N VAL A 82 -12.50 -11.21 -10.48
CA VAL A 82 -13.40 -12.19 -11.07
C VAL A 82 -12.59 -13.14 -11.95
N ALA A 83 -12.87 -14.44 -11.89
CA ALA A 83 -12.16 -15.46 -12.66
C ALA A 83 -13.11 -16.43 -13.34
N ASN A 84 -12.64 -17.05 -14.43
CA ASN A 84 -13.32 -18.14 -15.11
C ASN A 84 -13.31 -19.41 -14.22
N GLN A 85 -14.47 -20.01 -14.01
CA GLN A 85 -14.70 -21.25 -13.28
C GLN A 85 -14.13 -22.46 -14.02
N LEU A 86 -14.08 -22.44 -15.36
CA LEU A 86 -13.60 -23.56 -16.17
C LEU A 86 -12.07 -23.72 -16.14
N ASP A 87 -11.32 -22.70 -15.73
CA ASP A 87 -9.85 -22.72 -15.69
C ASP A 87 -9.29 -23.05 -14.30
N ASN A 88 -10.11 -23.38 -13.28
CA ASN A 88 -9.63 -23.62 -11.91
C ASN A 88 -10.41 -24.70 -11.13
N ASN A 89 -9.70 -25.73 -10.65
CA ASN A 89 -10.16 -26.68 -9.62
C ASN A 89 -10.28 -26.06 -8.20
N LEU A 90 -10.34 -24.74 -8.04
CA LEU A 90 -9.98 -24.05 -6.78
C LEU A 90 -10.82 -22.82 -6.45
N VAL A 91 -12.14 -22.87 -6.67
CA VAL A 91 -12.99 -21.71 -6.36
C VAL A 91 -13.41 -21.77 -4.89
N ASN A 92 -12.90 -20.83 -4.09
CA ASN A 92 -13.58 -20.36 -2.87
C ASN A 92 -14.81 -19.56 -3.33
N ALA A 93 -15.76 -20.26 -3.94
CA ALA A 93 -16.94 -19.66 -4.53
C ALA A 93 -17.70 -18.98 -3.41
N ASN A 94 -18.00 -17.69 -3.53
CA ASN A 94 -18.99 -17.12 -2.63
C ASN A 94 -20.37 -17.63 -3.09
N PRO A 95 -21.02 -18.57 -2.37
CA PRO A 95 -22.27 -19.17 -2.82
C PRO A 95 -23.42 -18.16 -2.84
N THR A 96 -23.20 -16.97 -2.26
CA THR A 96 -24.24 -15.94 -2.11
C THR A 96 -24.39 -15.01 -3.31
N VAL A 97 -23.56 -15.16 -4.36
CA VAL A 97 -23.66 -14.41 -5.62
C VAL A 97 -23.70 -15.39 -6.80
N PRO A 98 -24.74 -15.34 -7.67
CA PRO A 98 -24.84 -16.23 -8.82
C PRO A 98 -23.68 -16.05 -9.80
N SER A 99 -23.15 -17.16 -10.33
CA SER A 99 -22.14 -17.13 -11.40
C SER A 99 -22.74 -16.59 -12.71
N ILE A 100 -21.97 -15.82 -13.48
CA ILE A 100 -22.36 -15.39 -14.83
C ILE A 100 -22.13 -16.56 -15.77
N ASP A 101 -23.20 -16.99 -16.45
CA ASP A 101 -23.23 -18.09 -17.42
C ASP A 101 -22.65 -19.42 -16.92
N GLY A 102 -22.63 -19.67 -15.60
CA GLY A 102 -21.96 -20.85 -15.03
C GLY A 102 -20.45 -20.90 -15.28
N LYS A 103 -19.86 -19.75 -15.62
CA LYS A 103 -18.47 -19.62 -16.07
C LYS A 103 -17.66 -18.61 -15.30
N TYR A 104 -18.25 -17.61 -14.65
CA TYR A 104 -17.47 -16.61 -13.91
C TYR A 104 -17.87 -16.52 -12.45
N ASN A 105 -16.89 -16.36 -11.56
CA ASN A 105 -17.12 -16.14 -10.12
C ASN A 105 -16.07 -15.18 -9.52
N VAL A 106 -16.40 -14.60 -8.37
CA VAL A 106 -15.45 -13.82 -7.56
C VAL A 106 -14.42 -14.78 -6.95
N ASN A 107 -13.14 -14.48 -7.19
CA ASN A 107 -12.00 -15.28 -6.71
C ASN A 107 -11.41 -14.68 -5.42
N SER A 108 -11.18 -13.36 -5.42
CA SER A 108 -10.60 -12.64 -4.30
C SER A 108 -10.91 -11.15 -4.39
N ASP A 109 -10.63 -10.39 -3.35
CA ASP A 109 -10.75 -8.93 -3.33
C ASP A 109 -9.72 -8.33 -2.36
N ASN A 110 -9.62 -7.00 -2.29
CA ASN A 110 -8.83 -6.30 -1.26
C ASN A 110 -9.67 -5.30 -0.44
N CYS A 111 -11.00 -5.44 -0.44
CA CYS A 111 -11.89 -4.45 0.14
C CYS A 111 -11.78 -4.41 1.67
N GLY A 112 -11.65 -5.56 2.35
CA GLY A 112 -11.44 -5.60 3.79
C GLY A 112 -10.11 -4.96 4.21
N GLU A 113 -9.04 -5.12 3.42
CA GLU A 113 -7.76 -4.43 3.67
C GLU A 113 -7.94 -2.91 3.58
N ASN A 114 -8.60 -2.45 2.53
CA ASN A 114 -8.87 -1.03 2.33
C ASN A 114 -9.77 -0.43 3.42
N ILE A 115 -10.63 -1.23 4.07
CA ILE A 115 -11.44 -0.79 5.22
C ILE A 115 -10.61 -0.77 6.51
N LEU A 116 -9.76 -1.77 6.74
CA LEU A 116 -9.05 -1.95 8.02
C LEU A 116 -7.72 -1.18 8.10
N MET A 117 -6.97 -1.10 7.01
CA MET A 117 -5.66 -0.44 6.98
C MET A 117 -5.70 1.03 7.43
N PRO A 118 -6.71 1.85 7.08
CA PRO A 118 -6.85 3.20 7.64
C PRO A 118 -6.99 3.20 9.17
N LYS A 119 -7.72 2.24 9.75
CA LYS A 119 -7.86 2.10 11.21
C LYS A 119 -6.51 1.75 11.84
N ILE A 120 -5.76 0.84 11.22
CA ILE A 120 -4.42 0.44 11.68
C ILE A 120 -3.44 1.61 11.65
N LYS A 121 -3.40 2.37 10.55
CA LYS A 121 -2.55 3.57 10.43
C LYS A 121 -2.90 4.60 11.49
N LYS A 122 -4.18 4.92 11.64
CA LYS A 122 -4.67 5.86 12.65
C LYS A 122 -4.33 5.41 14.08
N TYR A 123 -4.36 4.11 14.35
CA TYR A 123 -3.97 3.54 15.63
C TYR A 123 -2.48 3.76 15.92
N ILE A 124 -1.58 3.53 14.95
CA ILE A 124 -0.14 3.79 15.11
C ILE A 124 0.11 5.30 15.25
N GLU A 125 -0.57 6.13 14.46
CA GLU A 125 -0.47 7.59 14.53
C GLU A 125 -0.89 8.10 15.92
N SER A 126 -2.03 7.63 16.42
CA SER A 126 -2.64 8.11 17.66
C SER A 126 -2.01 7.55 18.93
N ASN A 127 -1.36 6.39 18.88
CA ASN A 127 -0.76 5.79 20.09
C ASN A 127 0.75 5.95 20.15
N PHE A 128 1.42 6.20 19.01
CA PHE A 128 2.87 6.31 18.95
C PHE A 128 3.35 7.62 18.32
N ILE A 129 3.00 7.88 17.04
CA ILE A 129 3.62 8.98 16.28
C ILE A 129 3.32 10.35 16.91
N LYS A 130 2.09 10.57 17.40
CA LYS A 130 1.70 11.85 18.03
C LYS A 130 2.58 12.25 19.23
N ASN A 131 3.25 11.28 19.87
CA ASN A 131 4.12 11.54 21.02
C ASN A 131 5.48 12.13 20.60
N TYR A 132 5.81 12.06 19.30
CA TYR A 132 7.06 12.59 18.75
C TYR A 132 6.81 13.75 17.80
N TYR A 133 5.83 13.65 16.89
CA TYR A 133 5.60 14.62 15.83
C TYR A 133 4.14 15.01 15.71
N SER A 134 3.90 16.22 15.22
CA SER A 134 2.56 16.67 14.86
C SER A 134 2.09 15.90 13.62
N LEU A 135 0.86 15.36 13.65
CA LEU A 135 0.38 14.44 12.62
C LEU A 135 0.18 15.09 11.24
N ASP A 136 0.01 16.41 11.19
CA ASP A 136 -0.02 17.20 9.95
C ASP A 136 1.35 17.33 9.27
N THR A 137 2.44 17.00 9.98
CA THR A 137 3.81 17.02 9.47
C THR A 137 4.35 15.63 9.13
N ILE A 138 3.49 14.60 9.14
CA ILE A 138 3.88 13.21 8.93
C ILE A 138 3.07 12.59 7.77
N SER A 139 3.73 11.74 6.97
CA SER A 139 3.07 10.74 6.12
C SER A 139 3.45 9.33 6.55
N LEU A 140 2.47 8.45 6.68
CA LEU A 140 2.65 7.04 7.02
C LEU A 140 2.19 6.11 5.87
N HIS A 141 3.14 5.37 5.32
CA HIS A 141 2.88 4.25 4.43
C HIS A 141 3.24 2.95 5.13
N LEU A 142 2.29 2.01 5.18
CA LEU A 142 2.42 0.76 5.89
C LEU A 142 1.96 -0.38 5.00
N LYS A 143 2.74 -1.46 4.98
CA LYS A 143 2.40 -2.71 4.32
C LYS A 143 2.61 -3.85 5.30
N ILE A 144 1.52 -4.55 5.61
CA ILE A 144 1.52 -5.73 6.48
C ILE A 144 1.18 -6.97 5.65
N SER A 145 1.65 -8.13 6.09
CA SER A 145 1.28 -9.43 5.57
C SER A 145 1.31 -10.47 6.69
N TYR A 146 0.94 -11.70 6.37
CA TYR A 146 1.03 -12.82 7.28
C TYR A 146 2.44 -13.40 7.36
N ASN A 147 2.84 -13.86 8.54
CA ASN A 147 4.05 -14.60 8.83
C ASN A 147 3.78 -16.10 8.69
N SER A 148 3.78 -16.64 7.45
CA SER A 148 3.75 -18.10 7.27
C SER A 148 5.18 -18.65 7.26
N SER A 149 5.48 -19.58 8.18
CA SER A 149 6.69 -20.41 8.20
C SER A 149 6.77 -21.38 7.01
N GLU A 150 5.64 -21.57 6.35
CA GLU A 150 5.47 -22.35 5.16
C GLU A 150 6.30 -21.79 3.99
N ASN A 151 7.36 -22.51 3.65
CA ASN A 151 8.15 -22.40 2.41
C ASN A 151 7.32 -22.85 1.18
N TYR A 152 6.03 -22.49 1.17
CA TYR A 152 5.07 -22.99 0.22
C TYR A 152 5.13 -22.15 -1.03
N ARG A 153 5.87 -22.69 -2.00
CA ARG A 153 5.46 -22.64 -3.40
C ARG A 153 4.14 -23.40 -3.56
N ASP A 154 3.07 -22.93 -2.91
CA ASP A 154 1.71 -23.38 -3.23
C ASP A 154 1.40 -22.85 -4.62
N LEU A 155 1.68 -23.72 -5.59
CA LEU A 155 1.44 -23.60 -7.01
C LEU A 155 -0.04 -23.68 -7.38
N GLU A 156 -0.95 -23.65 -6.41
CA GLU A 156 -2.39 -23.68 -6.63
C GLU A 156 -3.04 -22.35 -6.27
N ARG A 157 -2.67 -21.28 -6.99
CA ARG A 157 -3.34 -19.96 -6.96
C ARG A 157 -2.82 -19.06 -8.08
N LEU A 158 -2.89 -19.54 -9.33
CA LEU A 158 -2.20 -18.90 -10.46
C LEU A 158 -2.49 -17.39 -10.59
N SER A 159 -1.37 -16.66 -10.60
CA SER A 159 -1.05 -15.29 -11.00
C SER A 159 -2.07 -14.15 -10.81
N TYR A 160 -2.20 -13.67 -9.56
CA TYR A 160 -1.96 -12.25 -9.22
C TYR A 160 -1.31 -12.28 -7.81
N LYS A 161 -0.02 -11.97 -7.73
CA LYS A 161 0.97 -12.42 -6.70
C LYS A 161 0.75 -12.04 -5.21
N ASN A 162 -0.45 -11.74 -4.72
CA ASN A 162 -0.67 -11.35 -3.30
C ASN A 162 -1.87 -12.00 -2.58
N LYS A 163 -2.42 -13.12 -3.06
CA LYS A 163 -3.67 -13.73 -2.55
C LYS A 163 -3.72 -14.00 -1.03
N ARG A 164 -2.64 -14.43 -0.36
CA ARG A 164 -2.62 -14.62 1.12
C ARG A 164 -2.58 -13.30 1.92
N THR A 165 -2.17 -12.17 1.32
CA THR A 165 -2.10 -10.88 2.04
C THR A 165 -3.49 -10.33 2.32
N TYR A 166 -4.46 -10.57 1.42
CA TYR A 166 -5.82 -10.04 1.57
C TYR A 166 -6.70 -10.89 2.50
N GLU A 167 -6.39 -12.18 2.65
CA GLU A 167 -7.20 -13.10 3.47
C GLU A 167 -7.31 -12.68 4.93
N ILE A 168 -6.21 -12.22 5.55
CA ILE A 168 -6.21 -11.76 6.94
C ILE A 168 -7.11 -10.53 7.17
N PHE A 169 -7.43 -9.79 6.10
CA PHE A 169 -8.33 -8.66 6.15
C PHE A 169 -9.77 -9.02 5.75
N ASN A 170 -9.95 -10.04 4.91
CA ASN A 170 -11.21 -10.36 4.23
C ASN A 170 -11.92 -11.64 4.72
N GLN A 171 -11.33 -12.38 5.67
CA GLN A 171 -11.94 -13.53 6.36
C GLN A 171 -12.58 -13.11 7.69
N ASP A 172 -13.45 -13.95 8.25
CA ASP A 172 -14.05 -13.80 9.59
C ASP A 172 -14.58 -12.41 9.95
N ASN A 173 -15.03 -11.64 8.95
CA ASN A 173 -15.40 -10.24 9.13
C ASN A 173 -14.29 -9.36 9.78
N ASN A 174 -13.01 -9.69 9.57
CA ASN A 174 -11.87 -8.98 10.19
C ASN A 174 -11.86 -7.47 9.88
N TRP A 175 -12.45 -7.03 8.77
CA TRP A 175 -12.59 -5.61 8.44
C TRP A 175 -13.48 -4.83 9.43
N LEU A 176 -14.34 -5.53 10.19
CA LEU A 176 -15.15 -4.94 11.25
C LEU A 176 -14.35 -4.68 12.53
N LEU A 177 -13.25 -5.40 12.75
CA LEU A 177 -12.42 -5.25 13.95
C LEU A 177 -11.86 -3.82 14.05
N SER A 178 -11.61 -3.40 15.29
CA SER A 178 -10.70 -2.31 15.59
C SER A 178 -9.26 -2.72 15.28
N ALA A 179 -8.35 -1.75 15.17
CA ALA A 179 -6.94 -2.04 14.97
C ALA A 179 -6.34 -2.84 16.15
N GLU A 180 -6.75 -2.52 17.38
CA GLU A 180 -6.29 -3.19 18.60
C GLU A 180 -6.74 -4.66 18.63
N GLU A 181 -8.02 -4.93 18.40
CA GLU A 181 -8.55 -6.30 18.32
C GLU A 181 -7.86 -7.10 17.21
N TRP A 182 -7.58 -6.47 16.07
CA TRP A 182 -6.91 -7.14 14.96
C TRP A 182 -5.44 -7.47 15.29
N PHE A 183 -4.70 -6.54 15.90
CA PHE A 183 -3.34 -6.81 16.38
C PHE A 183 -3.34 -7.92 17.44
N ALA A 184 -4.30 -7.92 18.37
CA ALA A 184 -4.43 -8.96 19.38
C ALA A 184 -4.76 -10.34 18.76
N LYS A 185 -5.70 -10.39 17.80
CA LYS A 185 -6.11 -11.64 17.11
C LYS A 185 -4.95 -12.28 16.34
N TYR A 186 -4.13 -11.47 15.67
CA TYR A 186 -3.05 -11.96 14.79
C TYR A 186 -1.65 -11.80 15.37
N LYS A 187 -1.53 -11.52 16.67
CA LYS A 187 -0.24 -11.38 17.37
C LYS A 187 0.66 -12.60 17.08
N GLY A 188 1.92 -12.37 16.72
CA GLY A 188 2.90 -13.41 16.34
C GLY A 188 2.78 -13.91 14.89
N GLN A 189 1.66 -13.63 14.23
CA GLN A 189 1.36 -14.06 12.87
C GLN A 189 1.46 -12.90 11.86
N LEU A 190 1.79 -11.69 12.32
CA LEU A 190 1.93 -10.51 11.47
C LEU A 190 3.38 -10.28 11.05
N LYS A 191 3.55 -9.79 9.83
CA LYS A 191 4.83 -9.39 9.24
C LYS A 191 4.70 -8.01 8.63
N VAL A 192 5.46 -7.04 9.14
CA VAL A 192 5.58 -5.71 8.55
C VAL A 192 6.52 -5.79 7.36
N LYS A 193 5.98 -5.81 6.14
CA LYS A 193 6.77 -5.84 4.88
C LYS A 193 7.54 -4.54 4.70
N SER A 194 6.89 -3.42 4.96
CA SER A 194 7.52 -2.10 4.89
C SER A 194 6.71 -1.09 5.68
N ILE A 195 7.42 -0.25 6.44
CA ILE A 195 6.89 1.02 6.93
C ILE A 195 7.77 2.14 6.37
N VAL A 196 7.13 3.16 5.80
CA VAL A 196 7.79 4.37 5.32
C VAL A 196 7.14 5.55 6.02
N ILE A 197 7.96 6.32 6.72
CA ILE A 197 7.54 7.53 7.44
C ILE A 197 8.28 8.72 6.87
N ASP A 198 7.51 9.73 6.51
CA ASP A 198 8.05 10.99 6.02
C ASP A 198 7.73 12.09 7.00
N ILE A 199 8.76 12.83 7.39
CA ILE A 199 8.70 13.87 8.40
C ILE A 199 9.06 15.19 7.72
N TYR A 200 8.07 16.07 7.62
CA TYR A 200 8.14 17.35 6.93
C TYR A 200 8.46 18.49 7.90
N ASN A 201 8.83 19.65 7.35
CA ASN A 201 9.04 20.90 8.10
C ASN A 201 10.08 20.77 9.23
N GLN A 202 11.10 19.93 9.04
CA GLN A 202 12.13 19.70 10.04
C GLN A 202 13.44 20.43 9.70
N PRO A 203 14.03 21.22 10.60
CA PRO A 203 15.26 21.94 10.30
C PRO A 203 16.46 20.98 10.19
N LYS A 204 17.33 21.19 9.19
CA LYS A 204 18.57 20.41 9.00
C LYS A 204 19.61 20.73 10.08
N ASN A 205 19.47 20.13 11.26
CA ASN A 205 20.38 20.32 12.39
C ASN A 205 20.49 19.04 13.27
N PRO A 206 21.49 18.96 14.18
CA PRO A 206 21.68 17.80 15.05
C PRO A 206 20.46 17.44 15.90
N MET A 207 19.68 18.43 16.35
CA MET A 207 18.53 18.19 17.22
C MET A 207 17.41 17.46 16.48
N SER A 208 17.10 17.88 15.26
CA SER A 208 16.08 17.22 14.44
C SER A 208 16.49 15.79 14.05
N MET A 209 17.76 15.61 13.67
CA MET A 209 18.32 14.28 13.39
C MET A 209 18.29 13.36 14.61
N THR A 210 18.62 13.89 15.80
CA THR A 210 18.55 13.15 17.06
C THR A 210 17.12 12.71 17.35
N LYS A 211 16.14 13.62 17.24
CA LYS A 211 14.72 13.29 17.42
C LYS A 211 14.25 12.19 16.48
N ALA A 212 14.71 12.20 15.22
CA ALA A 212 14.37 11.17 14.25
C ALA A 212 15.03 9.82 14.55
N ILE A 213 16.27 9.82 15.06
CA ILE A 213 16.95 8.62 15.59
C ILE A 213 16.18 8.03 16.76
N GLU A 214 15.80 8.87 17.74
CA GLU A 214 15.01 8.44 18.90
C GLU A 214 13.67 7.86 18.50
N PHE A 215 12.99 8.52 17.56
CA PHE A 215 11.76 8.03 16.98
C PHE A 215 11.96 6.66 16.29
N GLY A 216 13.05 6.48 15.55
CA GLY A 216 13.31 5.28 14.74
C GLY A 216 13.44 3.99 15.55
N TYR A 217 14.31 3.96 16.57
CA TYR A 217 14.45 2.74 17.38
C TYR A 217 13.23 2.50 18.28
N ASN A 218 12.54 3.56 18.74
CA ASN A 218 11.32 3.41 19.53
C ASN A 218 10.15 2.90 18.67
N LEU A 219 10.08 3.30 17.40
CA LEU A 219 9.10 2.80 16.45
C LEU A 219 9.33 1.33 16.15
N ASP A 220 10.58 0.92 15.91
CA ASP A 220 10.94 -0.49 15.72
C ASP A 220 10.49 -1.32 16.93
N SER A 221 10.80 -0.88 18.16
CA SER A 221 10.35 -1.53 19.39
C SER A 221 8.82 -1.62 19.49
N TYR A 222 8.12 -0.52 19.24
CA TYR A 222 6.66 -0.48 19.27
C TYR A 222 6.01 -1.42 18.24
N LEU A 223 6.52 -1.47 17.01
CA LEU A 223 6.02 -2.37 15.97
C LEU A 223 6.30 -3.84 16.28
N ARG A 224 7.47 -4.15 16.86
CA ARG A 224 7.79 -5.51 17.33
C ARG A 224 6.86 -5.93 18.46
N TYR A 225 6.53 -5.03 19.39
CA TYR A 225 5.54 -5.28 20.43
C TYR A 225 4.15 -5.60 19.84
N LEU A 226 3.69 -4.84 18.85
CA LEU A 226 2.38 -5.06 18.21
C LEU A 226 2.30 -6.36 17.41
N THR A 227 3.40 -6.81 16.82
CA THR A 227 3.42 -7.99 15.93
C THR A 227 3.98 -9.24 16.58
N ASP A 228 4.56 -9.12 17.79
CA ASP A 228 5.16 -10.20 18.59
C ASP A 228 6.12 -11.08 17.78
N SER A 229 6.87 -10.45 16.89
CA SER A 229 7.82 -11.14 16.04
C SER A 229 8.92 -10.21 15.54
N ASN A 230 10.08 -10.78 15.20
CA ASN A 230 11.18 -10.07 14.55
C ASN A 230 10.91 -9.76 13.06
N ASN A 231 9.65 -9.81 12.62
CA ASN A 231 9.27 -9.80 11.21
C ASN A 231 9.02 -8.39 10.66
N ILE A 232 9.91 -7.45 10.98
CA ILE A 232 9.97 -6.15 10.33
C ILE A 232 11.02 -6.24 9.22
N GLN A 233 10.57 -6.29 7.97
CA GLN A 233 11.47 -6.41 6.82
C GLN A 233 12.11 -5.09 6.41
N GLY A 234 11.46 -3.97 6.68
CA GLY A 234 11.94 -2.66 6.27
C GLY A 234 11.24 -1.54 7.00
N LEU A 235 12.04 -0.67 7.60
CA LEU A 235 11.66 0.57 8.23
C LEU A 235 12.49 1.68 7.58
N TYR A 236 11.78 2.62 6.97
CA TYR A 236 12.37 3.75 6.26
C TYR A 236 11.80 5.04 6.85
N ILE A 237 12.65 5.85 7.45
CA ILE A 237 12.26 7.18 7.97
C ILE A 237 13.02 8.22 7.18
N HIS A 238 12.32 9.15 6.55
CA HIS A 238 12.93 10.26 5.83
C HIS A 238 12.53 11.58 6.47
N VAL A 239 13.50 12.48 6.60
CA VAL A 239 13.31 13.78 7.23
C VAL A 239 13.72 14.87 6.27
N THR A 240 12.83 15.85 6.10
CA THR A 240 13.03 16.97 5.18
C THR A 240 12.63 18.30 5.83
N SER A 241 13.28 19.38 5.39
CA SER A 241 12.90 20.74 5.75
C SER A 241 11.74 21.28 4.92
N LEU A 242 11.38 20.58 3.85
CA LEU A 242 10.26 20.93 2.99
C LEU A 242 8.93 20.55 3.64
N SER A 243 7.89 21.32 3.33
CA SER A 243 6.50 20.92 3.55
C SER A 243 6.09 19.79 2.61
N SER A 244 4.99 19.11 2.94
CA SER A 244 4.43 18.08 2.04
C SER A 244 4.06 18.66 0.66
N GLN A 245 3.61 19.92 0.61
CA GLN A 245 3.26 20.57 -0.67
C GLN A 245 4.50 20.88 -1.50
N GLU A 246 5.53 21.50 -0.92
CA GLU A 246 6.78 21.77 -1.63
C GLU A 246 7.45 20.50 -2.14
N LEU A 247 7.37 19.40 -1.39
CA LEU A 247 7.88 18.10 -1.84
C LEU A 247 7.08 17.55 -3.03
N LYS A 248 5.75 17.72 -3.05
CA LYS A 248 4.91 17.37 -4.21
C LYS A 248 5.26 18.21 -5.44
N ASP A 249 5.43 19.51 -5.25
CA ASP A 249 5.76 20.45 -6.32
C ASP A 249 7.13 20.12 -6.95
N LYS A 250 8.05 19.54 -6.16
CA LYS A 250 9.36 19.03 -6.61
C LYS A 250 9.33 17.59 -7.12
N GLY A 251 8.18 17.13 -7.62
CA GLY A 251 8.04 15.81 -8.25
C GLY A 251 7.61 14.69 -7.30
N GLY A 252 7.33 14.99 -6.03
CA GLY A 252 6.64 14.11 -5.06
C GLY A 252 7.37 12.83 -4.64
N SER A 253 8.40 12.44 -5.38
CA SER A 253 9.20 11.24 -5.12
C SER A 253 10.48 11.63 -4.41
N LYS A 254 10.87 10.83 -3.42
CA LYS A 254 12.11 10.99 -2.67
C LYS A 254 13.35 10.58 -3.50
N THR A 255 13.14 10.11 -4.73
CA THR A 255 14.11 9.34 -5.52
C THR A 255 14.19 9.68 -7.03
N LYS A 256 13.56 10.76 -7.57
CA LYS A 256 13.48 11.05 -9.04
C LYS A 256 12.85 12.46 -9.35
N VAL A 257 13.21 13.33 -10.33
CA VAL A 257 14.27 13.43 -11.41
C VAL A 257 14.41 14.89 -11.92
N GLU A 258 15.63 15.37 -12.24
CA GLU A 258 16.04 15.76 -13.62
C GLU A 258 17.57 15.54 -13.75
N LEU A 259 18.06 15.04 -14.88
CA LEU A 259 19.50 14.97 -15.15
C LEU A 259 19.99 16.40 -15.37
N SER A 260 20.85 16.92 -14.49
CA SER A 260 21.51 18.21 -14.69
C SER A 260 23.01 18.03 -14.81
N LYS A 261 23.70 19.02 -15.38
CA LYS A 261 25.19 19.07 -15.40
C LYS A 261 25.80 18.98 -13.99
N GLU A 262 25.05 19.39 -12.97
CA GLU A 262 25.47 19.39 -11.56
C GLU A 262 25.23 18.04 -10.88
N HIS A 263 24.30 17.22 -11.39
CA HIS A 263 23.94 15.91 -10.84
C HIS A 263 23.89 14.84 -11.95
N PRO A 264 25.06 14.44 -12.51
CA PRO A 264 25.15 13.61 -13.71
C PRO A 264 24.60 12.18 -13.54
N ARG A 265 24.37 11.73 -12.29
CA ARG A 265 23.81 10.42 -11.96
C ARG A 265 22.28 10.43 -11.74
N GLY A 266 21.63 11.60 -11.82
CA GLY A 266 20.17 11.73 -11.90
C GLY A 266 19.38 11.55 -10.60
N VAL A 267 19.99 11.77 -9.42
CA VAL A 267 19.29 11.57 -8.14
C VAL A 267 19.31 12.83 -7.27
N ILE A 268 18.16 13.52 -7.21
CA ILE A 268 17.87 14.55 -6.21
C ILE A 268 17.06 13.88 -5.11
N TYR A 269 17.60 13.87 -3.90
CA TYR A 269 16.87 13.43 -2.72
C TYR A 269 16.22 14.64 -2.06
N ASN A 270 14.89 14.64 -1.99
CA ASN A 270 14.13 15.73 -1.38
C ASN A 270 14.13 15.67 0.17
N TYR A 271 15.02 14.87 0.76
CA TYR A 271 15.23 14.74 2.20
C TYR A 271 16.71 14.96 2.52
N TYR A 272 17.02 15.30 3.77
CA TYR A 272 18.41 15.52 4.20
C TYR A 272 18.93 14.45 5.16
N PHE A 273 18.03 13.69 5.79
CA PHE A 273 18.36 12.63 6.74
C PHE A 273 17.42 11.43 6.53
N GLY A 274 17.98 10.22 6.57
CA GLY A 274 17.24 8.97 6.40
C GLY A 274 17.68 7.88 7.38
N ILE A 275 16.75 7.03 7.82
CA ILE A 275 17.05 5.78 8.54
C ILE A 275 16.53 4.61 7.73
N ALA A 276 17.40 3.65 7.42
CA ALA A 276 17.05 2.42 6.70
C ALA A 276 17.63 1.21 7.42
N ASN A 277 16.77 0.33 7.94
CA ASN A 277 17.22 -0.90 8.61
C ASN A 277 17.42 -2.08 7.63
N ALA A 278 18.33 -2.98 7.99
CA ALA A 278 18.48 -4.27 7.31
C ALA A 278 17.39 -5.24 7.79
N LYS A 279 16.92 -6.12 6.90
CA LYS A 279 15.80 -7.04 7.16
C LYS A 279 15.96 -7.77 8.50
N ASN A 280 14.98 -7.63 9.38
CA ASN A 280 14.80 -8.32 10.67
C ASN A 280 15.74 -7.94 11.83
N GLU A 281 16.72 -7.05 11.65
CA GLU A 281 17.57 -6.58 12.75
C GLU A 281 16.85 -5.52 13.59
N PRO A 282 16.77 -5.66 14.93
CA PRO A 282 16.23 -4.60 15.79
C PRO A 282 17.05 -3.32 15.68
N LEU A 283 16.38 -2.19 15.52
CA LEU A 283 17.03 -0.90 15.65
C LEU A 283 17.22 -0.59 17.13
N THR A 284 18.46 -0.32 17.51
CA THR A 284 18.86 -0.04 18.88
C THR A 284 19.66 1.26 18.92
N LYS A 285 19.82 1.83 20.12
CA LYS A 285 20.69 3.00 20.32
C LYS A 285 22.13 2.75 19.84
N SER A 286 22.61 1.51 19.88
CA SER A 286 23.98 1.14 19.53
C SER A 286 24.23 0.91 18.03
N ASN A 287 23.27 0.39 17.28
CA ASN A 287 23.46 0.09 15.84
C ASN A 287 22.82 1.14 14.91
N ILE A 288 22.04 2.10 15.42
CA ILE A 288 21.30 3.05 14.58
C ILE A 288 22.18 3.85 13.62
N PHE A 289 23.45 4.11 13.96
CA PHE A 289 24.38 4.85 13.11
C PHE A 289 24.87 4.05 11.89
N GLU A 290 24.70 2.73 11.86
CA GLU A 290 24.89 1.89 10.65
C GLU A 290 23.71 2.01 9.68
N HIS A 291 22.61 2.58 10.15
CA HIS A 291 21.35 2.70 9.43
C HIS A 291 20.95 4.15 9.17
N ALA A 292 21.71 5.13 9.70
CA ALA A 292 21.39 6.54 9.60
C ALA A 292 22.28 7.22 8.55
N TYR A 293 21.65 7.86 7.57
CA TYR A 293 22.29 8.44 6.40
C TYR A 293 21.94 9.91 6.24
N LEU A 294 22.85 10.68 5.68
CA LEU A 294 22.62 12.02 5.17
C LEU A 294 22.66 11.99 3.65
N THR A 295 21.76 12.73 3.03
CA THR A 295 21.86 13.04 1.62
C THR A 295 23.13 13.83 1.36
N ASP A 296 23.93 13.36 0.41
CA ASP A 296 25.15 14.02 -0.03
C ASP A 296 25.29 13.94 -1.55
N SER A 297 25.16 15.10 -2.21
CA SER A 297 25.32 15.21 -3.65
C SER A 297 26.73 14.93 -4.14
N ASN A 298 27.74 15.00 -3.26
CA ASN A 298 29.14 14.74 -3.60
C ASN A 298 29.52 13.27 -3.40
N SER A 299 28.65 12.47 -2.77
CA SER A 299 28.85 11.03 -2.60
C SER A 299 28.49 10.28 -3.88
N GLU A 300 29.26 9.24 -4.20
CA GLU A 300 28.99 8.35 -5.32
C GLU A 300 27.62 7.66 -5.25
N THR A 301 27.19 7.33 -4.03
CA THR A 301 25.91 6.68 -3.75
C THR A 301 24.79 7.71 -3.52
N GLY A 302 25.14 9.00 -3.45
CA GLY A 302 24.21 10.08 -3.10
C GLY A 302 23.94 10.22 -1.60
N TYR A 303 24.64 9.42 -0.77
CA TYR A 303 24.50 9.44 0.67
C TYR A 303 25.84 9.23 1.39
N ILE A 304 25.92 9.69 2.63
CA ILE A 304 26.98 9.35 3.57
C ILE A 304 26.35 8.84 4.87
N LEU A 305 27.02 7.96 5.59
CA LEU A 305 26.58 7.56 6.93
C LEU A 305 26.73 8.75 7.88
N VAL A 306 25.81 8.87 8.83
CA VAL A 306 25.85 9.94 9.83
C VAL A 306 27.14 9.85 10.65
N LYS A 307 27.62 8.65 10.96
CA LYS A 307 28.90 8.43 11.68
C LYS A 307 30.13 9.00 10.97
N ASP A 308 30.07 9.10 9.64
CA ASP A 308 31.15 9.64 8.82
C ASP A 308 30.96 11.14 8.53
N SER A 309 29.99 11.79 9.18
CA SER A 309 29.64 13.18 8.96
C SER A 309 29.98 14.08 10.15
N LYS A 310 30.05 15.39 9.90
CA LYS A 310 30.18 16.43 10.95
C LYS A 310 29.05 16.42 11.99
N TYR A 311 27.93 15.74 11.70
CA TYR A 311 26.78 15.69 12.60
C TYR A 311 26.88 14.57 13.63
N TYR A 312 27.79 13.59 13.46
CA TYR A 312 27.92 12.45 14.38
C TYR A 312 28.14 12.86 15.83
N GLN A 313 29.22 13.61 16.09
CA GLN A 313 29.61 14.02 17.44
C GLN A 313 28.54 14.86 18.16
N PRO A 314 27.90 15.86 17.52
CA PRO A 314 26.76 16.55 18.11
C PRO A 314 25.58 15.64 18.46
N ILE A 315 25.20 14.72 17.56
CA ILE A 315 24.07 13.81 17.77
C ILE A 315 24.37 12.85 18.93
N GLU A 316 25.56 12.25 18.94
CA GLU A 316 26.02 11.34 20.00
C GLU A 316 25.95 12.02 21.37
N LYS A 317 26.41 13.27 21.48
CA LYS A 317 26.33 14.06 22.72
C LYS A 317 24.91 14.32 23.18
N ILE A 318 23.96 14.59 22.27
CA ILE A 318 22.56 14.82 22.63
C ILE A 318 21.93 13.51 23.12
N LEU A 319 22.11 12.41 22.39
CA LEU A 319 21.60 11.08 22.76
C LEU A 319 22.16 10.60 24.10
N ALA A 320 23.43 10.89 24.41
CA ALA A 320 24.03 10.55 25.70
C ALA A 320 23.43 11.35 26.86
N LYS A 321 23.05 12.62 26.62
CA LYS A 321 22.41 13.49 27.64
C LYS A 321 20.95 13.14 27.90
N ASN A 322 20.24 12.63 26.89
CA ASN A 322 18.85 12.19 27.01
C ASN A 322 18.68 10.86 27.78
N LYS A 323 19.73 10.32 28.42
CA LYS A 323 19.68 9.18 29.36
C LYS A 323 19.01 9.50 30.71
N ARG A 324 18.11 10.49 30.80
CA ARG A 324 17.42 10.82 32.05
C ARG A 324 16.02 10.22 32.11
N TYR A 325 15.91 9.23 33.00
CA TYR A 325 14.74 8.52 33.55
C TYR A 325 14.18 7.36 32.74
#